data_AF-A0A9E0N7W1-F1
#
_entry.id   AF-A0A9E0N7W1-F1
#
_cell.length_a   1.000
_cell.length_b   1.000
_cell.length_c   1.000
_cell.angle_alpha   90.00
_cell.angle_beta   90.00
_cell.angle_gamma   90.00
#
_symmetry.space_group_name_H-M   'P 1'
#
loop_
_entity.id
_entity.type
_entity.pdbx_description
1 polymer ?
#
loop_
_entity_poly.entity_id
_entity_poly.type
_entity_poly.pdbx_seq_one_letter_code
_entity_poly.pdbx_strand_id
1 'polypeptide(L)' 'MNDRTAFEASIDKRAELNRAEASGEIADSMTVRLELMEKVRAGVITLKQAQDQLKKIQRTAAANGKVTRAQAFNRG' A
#
# COMPACT_ATOMS: atom_id res chain seq x y z
N MET A 1 -28.12 2.20 -13.76
CA MET A 1 -26.73 2.69 -13.83
C MET A 1 -26.48 3.44 -12.56
N ASN A 2 -25.55 2.97 -11.72
CA ASN A 2 -25.24 3.63 -10.47
C ASN A 2 -24.13 4.65 -10.76
N ASP A 3 -24.51 5.78 -11.35
CA ASP A 3 -23.56 6.81 -11.80
C ASP A 3 -23.11 7.62 -10.58
N ARG A 4 -22.22 7.02 -9.79
CA ARG A 4 -21.45 7.75 -8.79
C ARG A 4 -20.66 8.84 -9.49
N THR A 5 -20.69 10.04 -8.94
CA THR A 5 -19.84 11.13 -9.41
C THR A 5 -18.36 10.76 -9.21
N ALA A 6 -17.47 11.36 -9.99
CA ALA A 6 -16.02 11.14 -9.84
C ALA A 6 -15.53 11.46 -8.41
N PHE A 7 -16.19 12.40 -7.74
CA PHE A 7 -15.91 12.76 -6.34
C PHE A 7 -16.30 11.63 -5.37
N GLU A 8 -17.50 11.09 -5.49
CA GLU A 8 -17.96 9.97 -4.64
C GLU A 8 -17.07 8.74 -4.83
N ALA A 9 -16.73 8.39 -6.07
CA ALA A 9 -15.78 7.30 -6.35
C ALA A 9 -14.41 7.54 -5.69
N SER A 10 -13.94 8.79 -5.59
CA SER A 10 -12.69 9.10 -4.91
C SER A 10 -12.77 8.92 -3.39
N ILE A 11 -13.93 9.18 -2.79
CA ILE A 11 -14.19 8.94 -1.37
C ILE A 11 -14.15 7.44 -1.08
N ASP A 12 -14.85 6.65 -1.90
CA ASP A 12 -14.94 5.20 -1.72
C ASP A 12 -13.57 4.52 -1.83
N LYS A 13 -12.76 4.92 -2.81
CA LYS A 13 -11.36 4.46 -2.93
C LYS A 13 -10.52 4.76 -1.71
N ARG A 14 -10.70 5.94 -1.12
CA ARG A 14 -9.96 6.36 0.07
C ARG A 14 -10.45 5.63 1.31
N ALA A 15 -11.76 5.42 1.44
CA ALA A 15 -12.36 4.65 2.52
C ALA A 15 -11.88 3.20 2.48
N GLU A 16 -11.90 2.58 1.31
CA GLU A 16 -11.42 1.21 1.07
C GLU A 16 -9.94 1.06 1.44
N LEU A 17 -9.12 1.98 0.97
CA LEU A 17 -7.69 1.99 1.27
C LEU A 17 -7.43 2.09 2.78
N ASN A 18 -8.14 2.97 3.48
CA ASN A 18 -8.01 3.13 4.93
C ASN A 18 -8.47 1.87 5.69
N ARG A 19 -9.58 1.26 5.25
CA ARG A 19 -10.07 -0.01 5.82
C ARG A 19 -9.06 -1.12 5.66
N ALA A 20 -8.52 -1.30 4.45
CA ALA A 20 -7.52 -2.33 4.14
C ALA A 20 -6.18 -2.12 4.86
N GLU A 21 -5.76 -0.87 5.10
CA GLU A 21 -4.64 -0.57 6.00
C GLU A 21 -4.96 -1.02 7.43
N ALA A 22 -6.12 -0.61 7.96
CA ALA A 22 -6.51 -0.91 9.33
C ALA A 22 -6.70 -2.42 9.60
N SER A 23 -7.17 -3.19 8.60
CA SER A 23 -7.32 -4.64 8.70
C SER A 23 -6.03 -5.43 8.46
N GLY A 24 -4.91 -4.76 8.11
CA GLY A 24 -3.63 -5.43 7.86
C GLY A 24 -3.57 -6.22 6.55
N GLU A 25 -4.54 -6.01 5.65
CA GLU A 25 -4.63 -6.64 4.33
C GLU A 25 -3.55 -6.16 3.35
N ILE A 26 -2.93 -4.99 3.62
CA ILE A 26 -1.94 -4.39 2.73
C ILE A 26 -0.53 -4.90 3.04
N ALA A 27 0.12 -5.49 2.05
CA ALA A 27 1.49 -5.98 2.14
C ALA A 27 2.51 -4.83 2.20
N ASP A 28 2.36 -3.82 1.35
CA ASP A 28 3.21 -2.62 1.29
C ASP A 28 2.58 -1.43 2.04
N SER A 29 2.17 -1.72 3.28
CA SER A 29 1.44 -0.81 4.15
C SER A 29 2.22 0.47 4.44
N MET A 30 1.52 1.48 4.97
CA MET A 30 2.20 2.71 5.38
C MET A 30 3.26 2.44 6.44
N THR A 31 2.99 1.56 7.40
CA THR A 31 3.95 1.12 8.42
C THR A 31 5.22 0.54 7.80
N VAL A 32 5.07 -0.41 6.87
CA VAL A 32 6.22 -1.03 6.17
C VAL A 32 7.05 0.02 5.42
N ARG A 33 6.39 1.00 4.78
CA ARG A 33 7.08 2.09 4.07
C ARG A 33 7.86 2.99 5.04
N LEU A 34 7.29 3.29 6.20
CA LEU A 34 7.94 4.10 7.23
C LEU A 34 9.17 3.39 7.79
N GLU A 35 9.07 2.10 8.12
CA GLU A 35 10.20 1.28 8.60
C GLU A 35 11.36 1.24 7.58
N LEU A 36 11.06 1.10 6.29
CA LEU A 36 12.07 1.16 5.24
C LEU A 36 12.74 2.53 5.19
N MET A 37 11.96 3.60 5.30
CA MET A 37 12.50 4.97 5.29
C MET A 37 13.29 5.32 6.54
N GLU A 38 12.95 4.75 7.70
CA GLU A 38 13.74 4.88 8.91
C GLU A 38 15.14 4.27 8.72
N LYS A 39 15.23 3.08 8.14
CA LYS A 39 16.51 2.44 7.80
C LYS A 39 17.32 3.26 6.80
N VAL A 40 16.65 3.93 5.85
CA VAL A 40 17.30 4.86 4.92
C VAL A 40 17.87 6.08 5.66
N ARG A 41 17.08 6.69 6.53
CA ARG A 41 17.50 7.86 7.34
C ARG A 41 18.65 7.52 8.29
N ALA A 42 18.66 6.31 8.84
CA ALA A 42 19.73 5.80 9.67
C ALA A 42 21.00 5.42 8.87
N GLY A 43 20.98 5.49 7.53
CA GLY A 43 22.11 5.11 6.68
C GLY A 43 22.35 3.60 6.59
N VAL A 44 21.43 2.77 7.11
CA VAL A 44 21.55 1.30 7.10
C VAL A 44 21.36 0.74 5.69
N ILE A 45 20.44 1.33 4.92
CA ILE A 45 20.21 0.99 3.52
C ILE A 45 20.12 2.25 2.67
N THR A 46 20.46 2.13 1.39
CA THR A 46 20.23 3.18 0.40
C THR A 46 18.75 3.29 0.03
N LEU A 47 18.34 4.44 -0.50
CA LEU A 47 17.00 4.63 -1.05
C LEU A 47 16.66 3.57 -2.12
N LYS A 48 17.62 3.22 -2.98
CA LYS A 48 17.44 2.18 -3.99
C LYS A 48 17.17 0.81 -3.37
N GLN A 49 17.92 0.43 -2.34
CA GLN A 49 17.69 -0.84 -1.62
C GLN A 49 16.31 -0.86 -0.96
N ALA A 50 15.86 0.25 -0.37
CA ALA A 50 14.50 0.35 0.18
C ALA A 50 13.42 0.15 -0.91
N GLN A 51 13.60 0.78 -2.08
CA GLN A 51 12.69 0.62 -3.22
C GLN A 51 12.68 -0.83 -3.74
N ASP A 52 13.84 -1.48 -3.82
CA ASP A 52 13.96 -2.88 -4.25
C ASP A 52 13.30 -3.83 -3.25
N GLN A 53 13.43 -3.57 -1.94
CA GLN A 53 12.73 -4.30 -0.89
C GLN A 53 11.21 -4.10 -0.99
N LEU A 54 10.74 -2.87 -1.17
CA LEU A 54 9.31 -2.58 -1.34
C LEU A 54 8.73 -3.29 -2.56
N LYS A 55 9.45 -3.29 -3.70
CA LYS A 55 9.06 -4.05 -4.90
C LYS A 55 9.01 -5.55 -4.65
N LYS A 56 9.88 -6.10 -3.80
CA LYS A 56 9.83 -7.53 -3.44
C LYS A 56 8.58 -7.84 -2.61
N ILE A 57 8.28 -7.02 -1.61
CA ILE A 57 7.07 -7.14 -0.78
C ILE A 57 5.80 -7.09 -1.64
N GLN A 58 5.73 -6.15 -2.58
CA GLN A 58 4.61 -6.03 -3.51
C GLN A 58 4.44 -7.28 -4.39
N ARG A 59 5.55 -7.82 -4.91
CA ARG A 59 5.52 -9.04 -5.75
C ARG A 59 5.02 -10.28 -4.99
N THR A 60 5.30 -10.38 -3.69
CA THR A 60 4.86 -11.53 -2.88
C THR A 60 3.52 -11.31 -2.18
N ALA A 61 2.86 -10.17 -2.38
CA ALA A 61 1.60 -9.83 -1.70
C ALA A 61 0.53 -10.91 -1.90
N ALA A 62 0.26 -11.28 -3.17
CA ALA A 62 -0.76 -12.27 -3.51
C ALA A 62 -0.46 -13.66 -2.92
N ALA A 63 0.81 -14.09 -2.95
CA ALA A 63 1.25 -15.37 -2.38
C ALA A 63 1.02 -15.42 -0.86
N ASN A 64 1.03 -14.26 -0.19
CA ASN A 64 0.81 -14.13 1.25
C ASN A 64 -0.66 -13.83 1.61
N GLY A 65 -1.60 -13.95 0.65
CA GLY A 65 -3.02 -13.63 0.87
C GLY A 65 -3.28 -12.14 1.12
N LYS A 66 -2.34 -11.26 0.77
CA LYS A 66 -2.40 -9.81 0.94
C LYS A 66 -2.53 -9.09 -0.39
N VAL A 67 -2.83 -7.80 -0.33
CA VAL A 67 -2.92 -6.93 -1.50
C VAL A 67 -1.94 -5.78 -1.41
N THR A 68 -1.63 -5.17 -2.55
CA THR A 68 -0.87 -3.92 -2.55
C THR A 68 -1.76 -2.72 -2.24
N ARG A 69 -1.16 -1.64 -1.77
CA ARG A 69 -1.83 -0.36 -1.51
C ARG A 69 -2.54 0.16 -2.77
N ALA A 70 -1.91 -0.01 -3.93
CA ALA A 70 -2.50 0.37 -5.21
C ALA A 70 -3.72 -0.50 -5.57
N GLN A 71 -3.65 -1.81 -5.33
CA GLN A 71 -4.80 -2.70 -5.54
C GLN A 71 -5.95 -2.39 -4.58
N ALA A 72 -5.66 -2.12 -3.30
CA ALA A 72 -6.69 -1.70 -2.33
C ALA A 72 -7.38 -0.41 -2.78
N PHE A 73 -6.61 0.61 -3.20
CA PHE A 73 -7.18 1.85 -3.73
C PHE A 73 -8.06 1.63 -4.97
N ASN A 74 -7.69 0.70 -5.87
CA ASN A 74 -8.47 0.42 -7.08
C ASN A 74 -9.73 -0.44 -6.83
N ARG A 75 -9.92 -0.98 -5.63
CA ARG A 75 -11.09 -1.78 -5.26
C ARG A 75 -12.30 -0.95 -4.83
N GLY A 76 -12.09 0.27 -4.33
CA GLY A 76 -13.19 1.21 -4.02
C GLY A 76 -13.72 1.91 -5.27
#